data_AF-E9HDG6-F1
#
_entry.id   AF-E9HDG6-F1
#
_cell.length_a   1.000
_cell.length_b   1.000
_cell.length_c   1.000
_cell.angle_alpha   90.00
_cell.angle_beta   90.00
_cell.angle_gamma   90.00
#
_symmetry.space_group_name_H-M   'P 1'
#
loop_
_entity.id
_entity.type
_entity.pdbx_description
1 polymer ?
#
loop_
_entity_poly.entity_id
_entity_poly.type
_entity_poly.pdbx_seq_one_letter_code
_entity_poly.pdbx_strand_id
1 'polypeptide(L)'
;MESGEYPNNVFYSGIDFQLPGNGGKDCSNFLSNWRRVLESIFAVAFSCLLIHFGYQRLTVPQKTTIIRKDRGGKRLLLVVLCLVFGVEIGFKFANRSVIFLLNPCHVATIFQIYLLAAPPSPHVTKLFRIHLNFLNGAILALLFPVINTRLLTFETETYYVQHIAMLVVPYYLLRLGGVYTLEDARDFSWSSLSYGLMLLYHFTVLQIIGKLTSVNLNSMLCPAVSDPFYGQNYRVAAIFHQFVMVPLVSKGYRIVASYFLTRLSFTKVRT
;
A
#
# COMPACT_ATOMS: atom_id res chain seq x y z
N MET A 1 -18.93 11.73 41.71
CA MET A 1 -18.47 12.88 40.91
C MET A 1 -17.98 12.34 39.59
N GLU A 2 -18.81 12.61 38.58
CA GLU A 2 -18.59 12.56 37.12
C GLU A 2 -17.69 11.46 36.54
N SER A 3 -18.36 10.41 36.07
CA SER A 3 -17.97 9.63 34.89
C SER A 3 -17.76 10.59 33.71
N GLY A 4 -16.52 10.96 33.44
CA GLY A 4 -16.16 11.66 32.22
C GLY A 4 -16.48 10.79 31.00
N GLU A 5 -17.52 11.16 30.26
CA GLU A 5 -17.75 10.71 28.89
C GLU A 5 -16.50 11.02 28.07
N TYR A 6 -15.62 10.04 27.91
CA TYR A 6 -14.63 10.09 26.85
C TYR A 6 -15.41 10.18 25.53
N PRO A 7 -15.17 11.20 24.68
CA PRO A 7 -15.91 11.34 23.44
C PRO A 7 -15.80 10.03 22.67
N ASN A 8 -16.94 9.53 22.18
CA ASN A 8 -17.07 8.35 21.33
C ASN A 8 -16.10 8.45 20.15
N ASN A 9 -14.84 8.04 20.34
CA ASN A 9 -13.77 8.31 19.41
C ASN A 9 -13.82 7.27 18.29
N VAL A 10 -14.51 7.61 17.20
CA VAL A 10 -14.67 6.76 16.03
C VAL A 10 -13.33 6.39 15.38
N PHE A 11 -12.24 7.12 15.69
CA PHE A 11 -10.94 6.85 15.09
C PHE A 11 -10.37 5.48 15.52
N TYR A 12 -10.43 5.13 16.80
CA TYR A 12 -9.81 3.87 17.27
C TYR A 12 -10.45 3.24 18.51
N SER A 13 -11.57 3.77 19.03
CA SER A 13 -12.19 3.24 20.26
C SER A 13 -12.81 1.85 20.12
N GLY A 14 -13.14 1.41 18.91
CA GLY A 14 -13.72 0.08 18.67
C GLY A 14 -12.70 -1.02 18.40
N ILE A 15 -11.40 -0.74 18.58
CA ILE A 15 -10.35 -1.73 18.32
C ILE A 15 -10.24 -2.68 19.51
N ASP A 16 -10.52 -3.96 19.25
CA ASP A 16 -10.33 -5.02 20.22
C ASP A 16 -8.86 -5.43 20.32
N PHE A 17 -8.22 -5.08 21.43
CA PHE A 17 -6.83 -5.42 21.73
C PHE A 17 -6.62 -6.87 22.21
N GLN A 18 -7.70 -7.64 22.42
CA GLN A 18 -7.61 -9.08 22.67
C GLN A 18 -7.35 -9.86 21.38
N LEU A 19 -7.69 -9.29 20.23
CA LEU A 19 -7.39 -9.90 18.93
C LEU A 19 -5.87 -9.87 18.65
N PRO A 20 -5.24 -11.03 18.39
CA PRO A 20 -3.81 -11.10 18.15
C PRO A 20 -3.38 -10.22 16.98
N GLY A 21 -2.31 -9.44 17.20
CA GLY A 21 -1.73 -8.54 16.20
C GLY A 21 -2.50 -7.24 15.97
N ASN A 22 -3.62 -6.98 16.68
CA ASN A 22 -4.43 -5.78 16.47
C ASN A 22 -3.89 -4.56 17.25
N GLY A 23 -3.16 -4.77 18.34
CA GLY A 23 -2.59 -3.71 19.17
C GLY A 23 -2.46 -4.12 20.64
N GLY A 24 -2.58 -3.15 21.54
CA GLY A 24 -2.56 -3.35 22.98
C GLY A 24 -1.17 -3.24 23.60
N LYS A 25 -1.12 -3.38 24.92
CA LYS A 25 0.11 -3.18 25.72
C LYS A 25 1.21 -4.18 25.32
N ASP A 26 0.85 -5.43 25.10
CA ASP A 26 1.79 -6.48 24.73
C ASP A 26 2.39 -6.22 23.35
N CYS A 27 1.57 -5.80 22.38
CA CYS A 27 2.04 -5.41 21.06
C CYS A 27 2.93 -4.14 21.11
N SER A 28 2.52 -3.13 21.86
CA SER A 28 3.28 -1.90 22.07
C SER A 28 4.66 -2.15 22.71
N ASN A 29 4.73 -3.12 23.63
CA ASN A 29 5.93 -3.51 24.35
C ASN A 29 6.66 -4.71 23.74
N PHE A 30 6.19 -5.21 22.59
CA PHE A 30 6.77 -6.37 21.92
C PHE A 30 8.27 -6.20 21.67
N LEU A 31 8.70 -4.98 21.30
CA LEU A 31 10.10 -4.58 21.24
C LEU A 31 10.41 -3.58 22.37
N SER A 32 11.62 -3.64 22.91
CA SER A 32 12.12 -2.60 23.81
C SER A 32 12.15 -1.23 23.11
N ASN A 33 11.87 -0.16 23.86
CA ASN A 33 11.84 1.19 23.30
C ASN A 33 13.20 1.59 22.71
N TRP A 34 14.30 1.19 23.35
CA TRP A 34 15.66 1.45 22.85
C TRP A 34 15.89 0.81 21.47
N ARG A 35 15.59 -0.48 21.33
CA ARG A 35 15.71 -1.19 20.06
C ARG A 35 14.84 -0.56 18.98
N ARG A 36 13.59 -0.24 19.32
CA ARG A 36 12.64 0.42 18.41
C ARG A 36 13.18 1.75 17.90
N VAL A 37 13.72 2.60 18.79
CA VAL A 37 14.31 3.89 18.40
C VAL A 37 15.50 3.69 17.47
N LEU A 38 16.45 2.81 17.83
CA LEU A 38 17.61 2.53 17.00
C LEU A 38 17.23 2.04 15.61
N GLU A 39 16.40 1.00 15.52
CA GLU A 39 15.93 0.47 14.24
C GLU A 39 15.19 1.53 13.41
N SER A 40 14.47 2.45 14.06
CA SER A 40 13.77 3.54 13.35
C SER A 40 14.73 4.60 12.82
N ILE A 41 15.75 4.97 13.58
CA ILE A 41 16.80 5.89 13.13
C ILE A 41 17.49 5.31 11.89
N PHE A 42 17.90 4.03 11.95
CA PHE A 42 18.51 3.35 10.81
C PHE A 42 17.56 3.27 9.61
N ALA A 43 16.30 2.88 9.82
CA ALA A 43 15.32 2.76 8.74
C ALA A 43 15.02 4.12 8.08
N VAL A 44 14.89 5.19 8.86
CA VAL A 44 14.66 6.55 8.35
C VAL A 44 15.90 7.08 7.61
N ALA A 45 17.10 6.88 8.15
CA ALA A 45 18.34 7.27 7.47
C ALA A 45 18.49 6.52 6.13
N PHE A 46 18.29 5.21 6.13
CA PHE A 46 18.33 4.39 4.92
C PHE A 46 17.25 4.82 3.90
N SER A 47 16.03 5.07 4.37
CA SER A 47 14.95 5.63 3.56
C SER A 47 15.34 6.94 2.89
N CYS A 48 15.92 7.89 3.62
CA CYS A 48 16.38 9.17 3.07
C CYS A 48 17.45 8.98 1.99
N LEU A 49 18.38 8.04 2.17
CA LEU A 49 19.38 7.69 1.16
C LEU A 49 18.73 7.12 -0.11
N LEU A 50 17.78 6.20 0.03
CA LEU A 50 17.06 5.61 -1.10
C LEU A 50 16.22 6.64 -1.86
N ILE A 51 15.54 7.54 -1.14
CA ILE A 51 14.79 8.65 -1.73
C ILE A 51 15.73 9.57 -2.48
N HIS A 52 16.83 10.00 -1.85
CA HIS A 52 17.81 10.87 -2.48
C HIS A 52 18.39 10.23 -3.75
N PHE A 53 18.88 9.01 -3.66
CA PHE A 53 19.42 8.25 -4.79
C PHE A 53 18.41 8.12 -5.94
N GLY A 54 17.18 7.72 -5.61
CA GLY A 54 16.12 7.53 -6.60
C GLY A 54 15.70 8.85 -7.25
N TYR A 55 15.51 9.90 -6.45
CA TYR A 55 15.05 11.21 -6.92
C TYR A 55 16.03 11.86 -7.90
N GLN A 56 17.34 11.78 -7.62
CA GLN A 56 18.39 12.34 -8.48
C GLN A 56 18.47 11.68 -9.86
N ARG A 57 17.90 10.48 -10.02
CA ARG A 57 17.99 9.66 -11.24
C ARG A 57 16.65 9.48 -11.95
N LEU A 58 15.59 10.18 -11.52
CA LEU A 58 14.28 10.03 -12.13
C LEU A 58 14.27 10.53 -13.57
N THR A 59 13.88 9.64 -14.48
CA THR A 59 13.53 10.00 -15.85
C THR A 59 12.01 9.96 -16.00
N VAL A 60 11.40 11.07 -16.40
CA VAL A 60 9.95 11.16 -16.65
C VAL A 60 9.72 11.47 -18.12
N PRO A 61 8.97 10.63 -18.85
CA PRO A 61 8.59 10.94 -20.23
C PRO A 61 7.83 12.26 -20.32
N GLN A 62 8.17 13.09 -21.30
CA GLN A 62 7.45 14.35 -21.57
C GLN A 62 6.07 14.13 -22.22
N LYS A 63 5.77 12.92 -22.71
CA LYS A 63 4.46 12.61 -23.30
C LYS A 63 3.38 12.61 -22.22
N THR A 64 2.49 13.59 -22.28
CA THR A 64 1.38 13.78 -21.35
C THR A 64 0.04 13.30 -21.89
N THR A 65 -0.01 12.67 -23.07
CA THR A 65 -1.26 12.21 -23.68
C THR A 65 -1.55 10.76 -23.32
N ILE A 66 -2.84 10.38 -23.31
CA ILE A 66 -3.24 8.97 -23.39
C ILE A 66 -3.17 8.56 -24.85
N ILE A 67 -2.53 7.41 -25.12
CA ILE A 67 -2.32 6.94 -26.50
C ILE A 67 -3.56 6.22 -27.02
N ARG A 68 -4.30 5.51 -26.15
CA ARG A 68 -5.40 4.64 -26.57
C ARG A 68 -6.74 5.09 -26.01
N LYS A 69 -7.76 5.08 -26.88
CA LYS A 69 -9.12 5.45 -26.52
C LYS A 69 -9.67 4.50 -25.47
N ASP A 70 -9.96 5.03 -24.28
CA ASP A 70 -10.71 4.34 -23.24
C ASP A 70 -12.11 3.99 -23.78
N ARG A 71 -12.57 2.76 -23.53
CA ARG A 71 -13.91 2.27 -23.93
C ARG A 71 -14.86 2.24 -22.73
N GLY A 72 -14.69 3.18 -21.79
CA GLY A 72 -15.44 3.25 -20.53
C GLY A 72 -14.87 2.37 -19.42
N GLY A 73 -13.83 1.57 -19.67
CA GLY A 73 -13.27 0.69 -18.65
C GLY A 73 -12.54 1.46 -17.54
N LYS A 74 -11.88 2.59 -17.87
CA LYS A 74 -11.31 3.50 -16.87
C LYS A 74 -12.40 4.03 -15.93
N ARG A 75 -13.56 4.43 -16.49
CA ARG A 75 -14.72 4.91 -15.72
C ARG A 75 -15.37 3.81 -14.89
N LEU A 76 -15.54 2.62 -15.47
CA LEU A 76 -16.07 1.46 -14.75
C LEU A 76 -15.19 1.09 -13.56
N LEU A 77 -13.87 0.99 -13.76
CA LEU A 77 -12.92 0.71 -12.69
C LEU A 77 -12.93 1.80 -11.61
N LEU A 78 -13.07 3.08 -12.00
CA LEU A 78 -13.20 4.17 -11.03
C LEU A 78 -14.44 3.98 -10.15
N VAL A 79 -15.61 3.73 -10.77
CA VAL A 79 -16.87 3.51 -10.04
C VAL A 79 -16.75 2.30 -9.11
N VAL A 80 -16.26 1.17 -9.61
CA VAL A 80 -16.09 -0.06 -8.82
C VAL A 80 -15.14 0.19 -7.65
N LEU A 81 -14.00 0.83 -7.87
CA LEU A 81 -13.02 1.07 -6.81
C LEU A 81 -13.53 2.05 -5.76
N CYS A 82 -14.26 3.10 -6.17
CA CYS A 82 -14.92 4.01 -5.24
C CYS A 82 -15.99 3.30 -4.39
N LEU A 83 -16.76 2.38 -4.98
CA LEU A 83 -17.74 1.58 -4.24
C LEU A 83 -17.06 0.65 -3.22
N VAL A 84 -16.05 -0.12 -3.66
CA VAL A 84 -15.29 -1.02 -2.79
C VAL A 84 -14.64 -0.25 -1.64
N PHE A 85 -13.99 0.87 -1.93
CA PHE A 85 -13.33 1.69 -0.91
C PHE A 85 -14.34 2.40 0.01
N GLY A 86 -15.48 2.84 -0.53
CA GLY A 86 -16.58 3.40 0.26
C GLY A 86 -17.18 2.40 1.24
N VAL A 87 -17.36 1.14 0.83
CA VAL A 87 -17.78 0.04 1.71
C VAL A 87 -16.74 -0.23 2.79
N GLU A 88 -15.45 -0.29 2.44
CA GLU A 88 -14.36 -0.46 3.41
C GLU A 88 -14.34 0.68 4.44
N ILE A 89 -14.50 1.95 4.00
CA ILE A 89 -14.65 3.09 4.90
C ILE A 89 -15.87 2.89 5.82
N GLY A 90 -17.00 2.47 5.27
CA GLY A 90 -18.22 2.16 6.03
C GLY A 90 -17.97 1.14 7.14
N PHE A 91 -17.26 0.05 6.86
CA PHE A 91 -16.86 -0.92 7.89
C PHE A 91 -15.97 -0.28 8.96
N LYS A 92 -15.03 0.61 8.60
CA LYS A 92 -14.19 1.31 9.58
C LYS A 92 -14.95 2.29 10.46
N PHE A 93 -15.98 2.94 9.94
CA PHE A 93 -16.89 3.74 10.76
C PHE A 93 -17.74 2.86 11.69
N ALA A 94 -18.32 1.78 11.17
CA ALA A 94 -19.15 0.85 11.95
C ALA A 94 -18.38 0.22 13.11
N ASN A 95 -17.14 -0.22 12.85
CA ASN A 95 -16.25 -0.81 13.84
C ASN A 95 -15.44 0.23 14.64
N ARG A 96 -15.68 1.54 14.46
CA ARG A 96 -14.93 2.63 15.13
C ARG A 96 -13.41 2.45 15.09
N SER A 97 -12.91 2.10 13.91
CA SER A 97 -11.53 1.72 13.63
C SER A 97 -10.96 2.45 12.39
N VAL A 98 -11.43 3.69 12.17
CA VAL A 98 -11.04 4.56 11.04
C VAL A 98 -9.52 4.76 10.93
N ILE A 99 -8.79 4.64 12.04
CA ILE A 99 -7.32 4.69 12.05
C ILE A 99 -6.67 3.68 11.11
N PHE A 100 -7.30 2.52 10.85
CA PHE A 100 -6.77 1.52 9.91
C PHE A 100 -6.83 1.96 8.45
N LEU A 101 -7.52 3.06 8.10
CA LEU A 101 -7.41 3.68 6.76
C LEU A 101 -5.99 4.21 6.49
N LEU A 102 -5.15 4.33 7.51
CA LEU A 102 -3.72 4.63 7.34
C LEU A 102 -2.92 3.42 6.84
N ASN A 103 -3.46 2.20 6.89
CA ASN A 103 -2.73 1.05 6.35
C ASN A 103 -2.41 1.26 4.86
N PRO A 104 -1.22 0.87 4.38
CA PRO A 104 -0.73 1.21 3.04
C PRO A 104 -1.64 0.78 1.89
N CYS A 105 -2.42 -0.30 2.03
CA CYS A 105 -3.35 -0.74 1.00
C CYS A 105 -4.46 0.29 0.73
N HIS A 106 -4.98 0.95 1.77
CA HIS A 106 -5.98 2.01 1.65
C HIS A 106 -5.39 3.27 1.03
N VAL A 107 -4.18 3.67 1.44
CA VAL A 107 -3.45 4.80 0.83
C VAL A 107 -3.17 4.55 -0.67
N ALA A 108 -2.74 3.34 -1.01
CA ALA A 108 -2.54 2.94 -2.40
C ALA A 108 -3.86 2.91 -3.19
N THR A 109 -4.97 2.50 -2.57
CA THR A 109 -6.31 2.55 -3.17
C THR A 109 -6.72 3.98 -3.48
N ILE A 110 -6.45 4.95 -2.58
CA ILE A 110 -6.67 6.38 -2.84
C ILE A 110 -5.84 6.86 -4.04
N PHE A 111 -4.58 6.44 -4.15
CA PHE A 111 -3.76 6.75 -5.33
C PHE A 111 -4.35 6.17 -6.60
N GLN A 112 -4.89 4.95 -6.56
CA GLN A 112 -5.56 4.34 -7.70
C GLN A 112 -6.82 5.08 -8.14
N ILE A 113 -7.66 5.49 -7.18
CA ILE A 113 -8.85 6.32 -7.45
C ILE A 113 -8.42 7.62 -8.13
N TYR A 114 -7.39 8.30 -7.59
CA TYR A 114 -6.85 9.50 -8.22
C TYR A 114 -6.34 9.24 -9.63
N LEU A 115 -5.54 8.18 -9.85
CA LEU A 115 -4.99 7.83 -11.17
C LEU A 115 -6.08 7.51 -12.20
N LEU A 116 -7.21 6.94 -11.76
CA LEU A 116 -8.39 6.66 -12.58
C LEU A 116 -9.24 7.91 -12.83
N ALA A 117 -9.22 8.91 -11.96
CA ALA A 117 -10.02 10.14 -12.12
C ALA A 117 -9.25 11.26 -12.83
N ALA A 118 -7.95 11.39 -12.57
CA ALA A 118 -7.14 12.54 -12.97
C ALA A 118 -6.96 12.63 -14.50
N PRO A 119 -6.90 13.87 -15.03
CA PRO A 119 -6.52 14.10 -16.41
C PRO A 119 -5.03 13.77 -16.61
N PRO A 120 -4.62 13.39 -17.83
CA PRO A 120 -3.23 13.06 -18.14
C PRO A 120 -2.28 14.23 -17.85
N SER A 121 -1.20 13.97 -17.10
CA SER A 121 -0.18 14.96 -16.76
C SER A 121 1.14 14.29 -16.36
N PRO A 122 2.27 15.03 -16.31
CA PRO A 122 3.53 14.47 -15.80
C PRO A 122 3.42 14.00 -14.35
N HIS A 123 2.58 14.65 -13.55
CA HIS A 123 2.33 14.25 -12.17
C HIS A 123 1.65 12.87 -12.10
N VAL A 124 0.66 12.61 -12.95
CA VAL A 124 0.03 11.28 -13.07
C VAL A 124 1.07 10.21 -13.41
N THR A 125 2.01 10.49 -14.32
CA THR A 125 3.10 9.54 -14.63
C THR A 125 3.97 9.24 -13.42
N LYS A 126 4.39 10.27 -12.67
CA LYS A 126 5.22 10.11 -11.46
C LYS A 126 4.48 9.28 -10.40
N LEU A 127 3.22 9.64 -10.12
CA LEU A 127 2.40 8.94 -9.13
C LEU A 127 2.13 7.50 -9.55
N PHE A 128 1.85 7.25 -10.83
CA PHE A 128 1.63 5.91 -11.36
C PHE A 128 2.84 4.99 -11.15
N ARG A 129 4.05 5.49 -11.45
CA ARG A 129 5.29 4.72 -11.25
C ARG A 129 5.61 4.46 -9.77
N ILE A 130 5.35 5.43 -8.90
CA ILE A 130 5.48 5.23 -7.45
C ILE A 130 4.50 4.17 -6.97
N HIS A 131 3.22 4.33 -7.33
CA HIS A 131 2.13 3.43 -6.97
C HIS A 131 2.39 1.98 -7.40
N LEU A 132 2.96 1.74 -8.58
CA LEU A 132 3.29 0.38 -9.04
C LEU A 132 4.29 -0.36 -8.15
N ASN A 133 5.19 0.37 -7.49
CA ASN A 133 6.11 -0.22 -6.52
C ASN A 133 5.43 -0.52 -5.17
N PHE A 134 4.21 -0.02 -4.94
CA PHE A 134 3.43 -0.34 -3.73
C PHE A 134 2.63 -1.64 -3.89
N LEU A 135 2.59 -2.25 -5.08
CA LEU A 135 1.86 -3.49 -5.34
C LEU A 135 2.37 -4.69 -4.55
N ASN A 136 3.60 -4.65 -4.05
CA ASN A 136 4.11 -5.68 -3.16
C ASN A 136 3.21 -5.87 -1.92
N GLY A 137 2.64 -4.79 -1.39
CA GLY A 137 1.70 -4.87 -0.27
C GLY A 137 0.44 -5.66 -0.61
N ALA A 138 -0.09 -5.50 -1.83
CA ALA A 138 -1.29 -6.23 -2.27
C ALA A 138 -1.02 -7.73 -2.45
N ILE A 139 0.13 -8.09 -3.02
CA ILE A 139 0.52 -9.50 -3.17
C ILE A 139 0.70 -10.15 -1.80
N LEU A 140 1.40 -9.49 -0.88
CA LEU A 140 1.61 -10.03 0.47
C LEU A 140 0.30 -10.18 1.25
N ALA A 141 -0.64 -9.24 1.10
CA ALA A 141 -1.97 -9.34 1.70
C ALA A 141 -2.78 -10.54 1.16
N LEU A 142 -2.61 -10.90 -0.12
CA LEU A 142 -3.26 -12.08 -0.69
C LEU A 142 -2.59 -13.40 -0.28
N LEU A 143 -1.26 -13.41 -0.10
CA LEU A 143 -0.51 -14.61 0.28
C LEU A 143 -0.53 -14.88 1.80
N PHE A 144 -0.50 -13.82 2.61
CA PHE A 144 -0.44 -13.88 4.07
C PHE A 144 -1.56 -13.01 4.69
N PRO A 145 -2.83 -13.36 4.44
CA PRO A 145 -3.97 -12.52 4.80
C PRO A 145 -4.08 -12.30 6.31
N VAL A 146 -4.40 -11.05 6.69
CA VAL A 146 -4.72 -10.67 8.08
C VAL A 146 -6.22 -10.39 8.16
N ILE A 147 -6.99 -11.46 8.26
CA ILE A 147 -8.47 -11.43 8.25
C ILE A 147 -9.09 -11.70 9.62
N ASN A 148 -8.28 -12.00 10.65
CA ASN A 148 -8.76 -12.29 12.00
C ASN A 148 -9.42 -11.09 12.71
N THR A 149 -9.30 -9.88 12.15
CA THR A 149 -9.93 -8.66 12.65
C THR A 149 -11.14 -8.22 11.82
N ARG A 150 -11.53 -9.02 10.81
CA ARG A 150 -12.63 -8.75 9.88
C ARG A 150 -13.88 -9.50 10.36
N LEU A 151 -14.69 -8.84 11.17
CA LEU A 151 -15.76 -9.49 11.95
C LEU A 151 -17.15 -9.29 11.34
N LEU A 152 -17.34 -8.26 10.50
CA LEU A 152 -18.63 -7.99 9.88
C LEU A 152 -18.84 -8.84 8.62
N THR A 153 -20.11 -9.15 8.32
CA THR A 153 -20.49 -9.85 7.10
C THR A 153 -19.94 -9.11 5.87
N PHE A 154 -19.29 -9.85 4.96
CA PHE A 154 -18.63 -9.34 3.76
C PHE A 154 -17.38 -8.46 3.98
N GLU A 155 -16.90 -8.28 5.21
CA GLU A 155 -15.66 -7.52 5.45
C GLU A 155 -14.44 -8.26 4.87
N THR A 156 -14.38 -9.58 5.06
CA THR A 156 -13.34 -10.45 4.47
C THR A 156 -13.41 -10.47 2.94
N GLU A 157 -14.61 -10.52 2.36
CA GLU A 157 -14.73 -10.54 0.89
C GLU A 157 -14.35 -9.20 0.28
N THR A 158 -14.73 -8.11 0.94
CA THR A 158 -14.31 -6.75 0.56
C THR A 158 -12.79 -6.61 0.61
N TYR A 159 -12.14 -7.19 1.63
CA TYR A 159 -10.68 -7.26 1.71
C TYR A 159 -10.08 -7.92 0.46
N TYR A 160 -10.53 -9.12 0.07
CA TYR A 160 -9.98 -9.79 -1.12
C TYR A 160 -10.29 -9.02 -2.41
N VAL A 161 -11.53 -8.54 -2.57
CA VAL A 161 -11.94 -7.75 -3.75
C VAL A 161 -11.06 -6.51 -3.90
N GLN A 162 -10.80 -5.78 -2.81
CA GLN A 162 -9.94 -4.61 -2.82
C GLN A 162 -8.51 -4.96 -3.27
N HIS A 163 -7.89 -5.98 -2.67
CA HIS A 163 -6.50 -6.35 -2.99
C HIS A 163 -6.35 -6.91 -4.41
N ILE A 164 -7.36 -7.62 -4.93
CA ILE A 164 -7.40 -8.04 -6.33
C ILE A 164 -7.55 -6.82 -7.25
N ALA A 165 -8.47 -5.90 -6.93
CA ALA A 165 -8.66 -4.67 -7.70
C ALA A 165 -7.37 -3.84 -7.76
N MET A 166 -6.58 -3.85 -6.67
CA MET A 166 -5.28 -3.19 -6.65
C MET A 166 -4.29 -3.72 -7.70
N LEU A 167 -4.41 -4.98 -8.12
CA LEU A 167 -3.61 -5.56 -9.20
C LEU A 167 -4.27 -5.32 -10.57
N VAL A 168 -5.60 -5.30 -10.67
CA VAL A 168 -6.31 -5.10 -11.94
C VAL A 168 -6.18 -3.67 -12.48
N VAL A 169 -6.31 -2.67 -11.61
CA VAL A 169 -6.30 -1.24 -12.00
C VAL A 169 -5.01 -0.84 -12.74
N PRO A 170 -3.79 -1.07 -12.20
CA PRO A 170 -2.58 -0.69 -12.91
C PRO A 170 -2.39 -1.44 -14.22
N TYR A 171 -2.88 -2.68 -14.35
CA TYR A 171 -2.85 -3.41 -15.63
C TYR A 171 -3.69 -2.69 -16.68
N TYR A 172 -4.91 -2.27 -16.32
CA TYR A 172 -5.77 -1.53 -17.22
C TYR A 172 -5.16 -0.18 -17.63
N LEU A 173 -4.56 0.53 -16.69
CA LEU A 173 -3.88 1.80 -16.96
C LEU A 173 -2.70 1.60 -17.93
N LEU A 174 -1.87 0.56 -17.76
CA LEU A 174 -0.79 0.22 -18.71
C LEU A 174 -1.32 -0.02 -20.13
N ARG A 175 -2.50 -0.65 -20.26
CA ARG A 175 -3.14 -0.86 -21.56
C ARG A 175 -3.42 0.47 -22.28
N LEU A 176 -3.86 1.50 -21.56
CA LEU A 176 -4.12 2.83 -22.14
C LEU A 176 -2.84 3.50 -22.66
N GLY A 177 -1.69 3.21 -22.02
CA GLY A 177 -0.39 3.76 -22.38
C GLY A 177 -0.28 5.27 -22.18
N GLY A 178 0.77 5.88 -22.72
CA GLY A 178 0.99 7.33 -22.61
C GLY A 178 1.53 7.73 -21.23
N VAL A 179 0.74 8.46 -20.45
CA VAL A 179 1.10 8.81 -19.05
C VAL A 179 1.21 7.59 -18.14
N TYR A 180 0.55 6.48 -18.48
CA TYR A 180 0.66 5.22 -17.75
C TYR A 180 1.76 4.35 -18.35
N THR A 181 3.00 4.80 -18.21
CA THR A 181 4.19 4.10 -18.72
C THR A 181 5.18 3.81 -17.62
N LEU A 182 5.89 2.71 -17.79
CA LEU A 182 6.91 2.22 -16.86
C LEU A 182 8.28 2.75 -17.26
N GLU A 183 9.15 2.89 -16.28
CA GLU A 183 10.59 3.06 -16.45
C GLU A 183 11.23 1.83 -17.11
N ASP A 184 12.51 1.88 -17.48
CA ASP A 184 13.21 0.74 -18.07
C ASP A 184 13.48 -0.39 -17.06
N ALA A 185 13.72 -1.60 -17.56
CA ALA A 185 13.77 -2.80 -16.71
C ALA A 185 14.99 -2.75 -15.78
N ARG A 186 16.05 -2.09 -16.25
CA ARG A 186 17.31 -1.85 -15.54
C ARG A 186 17.28 -0.55 -14.72
N ASP A 187 16.25 0.27 -14.83
CA ASP A 187 16.12 1.49 -14.03
C ASP A 187 15.49 1.17 -12.68
N PHE A 188 16.30 1.16 -11.62
CA PHE A 188 15.85 0.92 -10.24
C PHE A 188 15.57 2.21 -9.46
N SER A 189 15.69 3.38 -10.10
CA SER A 189 15.55 4.68 -9.43
C SER A 189 14.15 4.87 -8.85
N TRP A 190 13.13 4.46 -9.61
CA TRP A 190 11.73 4.49 -9.17
C TRP A 190 11.44 3.51 -8.03
N SER A 191 12.00 2.29 -8.09
CA SER A 191 11.86 1.32 -7.00
C SER A 191 12.55 1.78 -5.73
N SER A 192 13.76 2.33 -5.83
CA SER A 192 14.49 2.93 -4.71
C SER A 192 13.70 4.06 -4.07
N LEU A 193 13.25 5.03 -4.88
CA LEU A 193 12.45 6.15 -4.39
C LEU A 193 11.18 5.67 -3.68
N SER A 194 10.44 4.77 -4.31
CA SER A 194 9.14 4.29 -3.79
C SER A 194 9.32 3.49 -2.51
N TYR A 195 10.34 2.62 -2.46
CA TYR A 195 10.63 1.86 -1.27
C TYR A 195 11.09 2.75 -0.11
N GLY A 196 11.91 3.76 -0.40
CA GLY A 196 12.26 4.78 0.59
C GLY A 196 11.01 5.52 1.10
N LEU A 197 10.12 5.98 0.23
CA LEU A 197 8.85 6.61 0.65
C LEU A 197 7.99 5.68 1.52
N MET A 198 7.92 4.39 1.19
CA MET A 198 7.23 3.40 2.04
C MET A 198 7.89 3.28 3.40
N LEU A 199 9.22 3.11 3.47
CA LEU A 199 9.94 3.04 4.74
C LEU A 199 9.73 4.30 5.59
N LEU A 200 9.83 5.48 4.98
CA LEU A 200 9.57 6.74 5.68
C LEU A 200 8.16 6.75 6.28
N TYR A 201 7.14 6.41 5.49
CA TYR A 201 5.75 6.37 5.95
C TYR A 201 5.54 5.41 7.13
N HIS A 202 6.14 4.23 7.08
CA HIS A 202 6.00 3.21 8.12
C HIS A 202 6.69 3.61 9.42
N PHE A 203 7.98 3.99 9.35
CA PHE A 203 8.79 4.27 10.55
C PHE A 203 8.55 5.67 11.14
N THR A 204 7.86 6.55 10.42
CA THR A 204 7.40 7.84 10.95
C THR A 204 5.90 7.81 11.23
N VAL A 205 5.05 7.97 10.23
CA VAL A 205 3.60 8.15 10.38
C VAL A 205 2.97 6.97 11.12
N LEU A 206 3.09 5.75 10.58
CA LEU A 206 2.39 4.59 11.15
C LEU A 206 2.92 4.21 12.53
N GLN A 207 4.24 4.22 12.70
CA GLN A 207 4.85 3.92 13.99
C GLN A 207 4.49 4.93 15.07
N ILE A 208 4.58 6.24 14.79
CA ILE A 208 4.29 7.29 15.78
C ILE A 208 2.83 7.20 16.18
N ILE A 209 1.91 7.18 15.21
CA ILE A 209 0.48 7.06 15.49
C ILE A 209 0.17 5.75 16.22
N GLY A 210 0.76 4.64 15.77
CA GLY A 210 0.60 3.34 16.42
C GLY A 210 1.06 3.37 17.88
N LYS A 211 2.21 3.96 18.20
CA LYS A 211 2.68 4.04 19.59
C LYS A 211 1.82 4.97 20.45
N LEU A 212 1.33 6.07 19.90
CA LEU A 212 0.44 6.99 20.63
C LEU A 212 -0.92 6.36 20.94
N THR A 213 -1.41 5.47 20.06
CA THR A 213 -2.75 4.85 20.18
C THR A 213 -2.71 3.40 20.67
N SER A 214 -1.53 2.80 20.78
CA SER A 214 -1.31 1.35 20.96
C SER A 214 -1.99 0.47 19.90
N VAL A 215 -2.30 1.02 18.72
CA VAL A 215 -2.87 0.28 17.58
C VAL A 215 -1.76 -0.21 16.67
N ASN A 216 -1.82 -1.47 16.24
CA ASN A 216 -0.80 -2.05 15.37
C ASN A 216 -1.03 -1.71 13.90
N LEU A 217 -0.71 -0.48 13.50
CA LEU A 217 -0.82 -0.05 12.11
C LEU A 217 0.25 -0.72 11.25
N ASN A 218 -0.21 -1.53 10.29
CA ASN A 218 0.60 -2.32 9.37
C ASN A 218 1.81 -2.99 10.04
N SER A 219 1.58 -3.63 11.19
CA SER A 219 2.59 -4.34 11.96
C SER A 219 3.77 -3.48 12.44
N MET A 220 3.59 -2.17 12.68
CA MET A 220 4.70 -1.34 13.19
C MET A 220 5.00 -1.53 14.68
N LEU A 221 4.05 -2.07 15.46
CA LEU A 221 4.21 -2.33 16.89
C LEU A 221 4.71 -3.73 17.17
N CYS A 222 4.04 -4.73 16.61
CA CYS A 222 4.34 -6.16 16.70
C CYS A 222 4.05 -6.86 15.35
N PRO A 223 4.65 -8.03 15.07
CA PRO A 223 4.42 -8.77 13.83
C PRO A 223 2.96 -9.19 13.67
N ALA A 224 2.52 -9.36 12.42
CA ALA A 224 1.22 -9.95 12.13
C ALA A 224 1.18 -11.42 12.56
N VAL A 225 -0.02 -11.96 12.78
CA VAL A 225 -0.21 -13.39 13.11
C VAL A 225 0.28 -14.32 12.00
N SER A 226 0.22 -13.85 10.75
CA SER A 226 0.64 -14.57 9.55
C SER A 226 2.10 -14.30 9.14
N ASP A 227 2.85 -13.54 9.92
CA ASP A 227 4.22 -13.13 9.58
C ASP A 227 5.19 -14.33 9.63
N PRO A 228 5.82 -14.72 8.50
CA PRO A 228 6.76 -15.84 8.47
C PRO A 228 8.08 -15.54 9.22
N PHE A 229 8.34 -14.27 9.57
CA PHE A 229 9.49 -13.82 10.35
C PHE A 229 9.10 -13.41 11.77
N TYR A 230 8.03 -14.00 12.31
CA TYR A 230 7.56 -13.71 13.67
C TYR A 230 8.71 -13.83 14.69
N GLY A 231 8.94 -12.75 15.44
CA GLY A 231 9.98 -12.68 16.45
C GLY A 231 10.53 -11.27 16.58
N GLN A 232 11.50 -11.08 17.47
CA GLN A 232 12.03 -9.74 17.78
C GLN A 232 12.70 -9.05 16.58
N ASN A 233 13.11 -9.80 15.55
CA ASN A 233 13.78 -9.30 14.36
C ASN A 233 12.85 -9.00 13.17
N TYR A 234 11.53 -9.17 13.33
CA TYR A 234 10.56 -9.08 12.22
C TYR A 234 10.65 -7.77 11.42
N ARG A 235 10.89 -6.62 12.08
CA ARG A 235 11.09 -5.32 11.42
C ARG A 235 12.35 -5.25 10.58
N VAL A 236 13.44 -5.80 11.10
CA VAL A 236 14.72 -5.87 10.37
C VAL A 236 14.56 -6.80 9.17
N ALA A 237 13.92 -7.96 9.36
CA ALA A 237 13.56 -8.86 8.28
C ALA A 237 12.71 -8.13 7.22
N ALA A 238 11.68 -7.38 7.63
CA ALA A 238 10.86 -6.56 6.76
C ALA A 238 11.69 -5.57 5.93
N ILE A 239 12.63 -4.83 6.55
CA ILE A 239 13.51 -3.91 5.81
C ILE A 239 14.33 -4.65 4.74
N PHE A 240 14.87 -5.83 5.03
CA PHE A 240 15.69 -6.56 4.07
C PHE A 240 14.87 -7.22 2.97
N HIS A 241 13.83 -7.98 3.33
CA HIS A 241 13.07 -8.69 2.31
C HIS A 241 12.24 -7.73 1.45
N GLN A 242 11.75 -6.61 1.98
CA GLN A 242 11.03 -5.60 1.19
C GLN A 242 11.97 -4.87 0.22
N PHE A 243 13.23 -4.62 0.61
CA PHE A 243 14.23 -4.04 -0.29
C PHE A 243 14.41 -4.88 -1.57
N VAL A 244 14.28 -6.20 -1.45
CA VAL A 244 14.35 -7.13 -2.57
C VAL A 244 12.99 -7.29 -3.27
N MET A 245 11.91 -7.46 -2.50
CA MET A 245 10.59 -7.82 -3.06
C MET A 245 9.90 -6.65 -3.76
N VAL A 246 10.05 -5.41 -3.29
CA VAL A 246 9.46 -4.24 -3.94
C VAL A 246 9.88 -4.12 -5.42
N PRO A 247 11.18 -4.11 -5.76
CA PRO A 247 11.60 -4.09 -7.17
C PRO A 247 11.24 -5.39 -7.89
N LEU A 248 11.39 -6.57 -7.26
CA LEU A 248 11.05 -7.83 -7.94
C LEU A 248 9.58 -7.89 -8.35
N VAL A 249 8.67 -7.50 -7.47
CA VAL A 249 7.23 -7.48 -7.77
C VAL A 249 6.92 -6.46 -8.85
N SER A 250 7.41 -5.22 -8.76
CA SER A 250 7.08 -4.20 -9.76
C SER A 250 7.64 -4.54 -11.15
N LYS A 251 8.87 -5.07 -11.22
CA LYS A 251 9.48 -5.52 -12.49
C LYS A 251 8.85 -6.81 -13.01
N GLY A 252 8.55 -7.77 -12.14
CA GLY A 252 7.82 -8.98 -12.52
C GLY A 252 6.44 -8.66 -13.07
N TYR A 253 5.71 -7.80 -12.37
CA TYR A 253 4.40 -7.29 -12.80
C TYR A 253 4.48 -6.63 -14.17
N ARG A 254 5.50 -5.79 -14.42
CA ARG A 254 5.75 -5.22 -15.75
C ARG A 254 5.89 -6.29 -16.82
N ILE A 255 6.73 -7.30 -16.59
CA ILE A 255 7.04 -8.34 -17.58
C ILE A 255 5.77 -9.10 -17.92
N VAL A 256 5.04 -9.53 -16.91
CA VAL A 256 3.75 -10.22 -17.05
C VAL A 256 2.77 -9.33 -17.82
N ALA A 257 2.51 -8.12 -17.35
CA ALA A 257 1.57 -7.20 -18.02
C ALA A 257 1.97 -6.95 -19.48
N SER A 258 3.25 -6.75 -19.77
CA SER A 258 3.75 -6.53 -21.13
C SER A 258 3.53 -7.74 -22.02
N TYR A 259 3.73 -8.95 -21.51
CA TYR A 259 3.46 -10.19 -22.24
C TYR A 259 1.97 -10.27 -22.63
N PHE A 260 1.05 -10.07 -21.68
CA PHE A 260 -0.38 -10.08 -21.97
C PHE A 260 -0.80 -8.98 -22.96
N LEU A 261 -0.22 -7.78 -22.86
CA LEU A 261 -0.57 -6.66 -23.72
C LEU A 261 0.03 -6.75 -25.14
N THR A 262 1.05 -7.57 -25.37
CA THR A 262 1.78 -7.60 -26.66
C THR A 262 1.79 -8.96 -27.35
N ARG A 263 1.69 -10.06 -26.61
CA ARG A 263 1.85 -11.43 -27.13
C ARG A 263 0.58 -12.26 -27.08
N LEU A 264 -0.23 -12.15 -26.02
CA LEU A 264 -1.43 -12.98 -25.87
C LEU A 264 -2.59 -12.48 -26.74
N SER A 265 -3.07 -13.30 -27.68
CA SER A 265 -4.05 -12.92 -28.71
C SER A 265 -5.31 -12.21 -28.19
N PHE A 266 -5.85 -12.66 -27.06
CA PHE A 266 -7.10 -12.14 -26.48
C PHE A 266 -6.96 -10.75 -25.82
N THR A 267 -5.78 -10.44 -25.28
CA THR A 267 -5.51 -9.19 -24.55
C THR A 267 -4.55 -8.26 -25.30
N LYS A 268 -3.93 -8.76 -26.38
CA LYS A 268 -2.98 -8.03 -27.20
C LYS A 268 -3.61 -6.75 -27.70
N VAL A 269 -2.91 -5.65 -27.46
CA VAL A 269 -3.33 -4.36 -27.95
C VAL A 269 -2.96 -4.25 -29.42
N ARG A 270 -3.96 -4.04 -30.28
CA ARG A 270 -3.74 -3.77 -31.70
C ARG A 270 -3.07 -2.39 -31.82
N THR A 271 -1.87 -2.38 -32.39
CA THR A 271 -1.15 -1.16 -32.80
C THR A 271 -1.83 -0.50 -33.98
#